data_AF-T2MDC6-F1
#
_entry.id   AF-T2MDC6-F1
#
_cell.length_a   1.000
_cell.length_b   1.000
_cell.length_c   1.000
_cell.angle_alpha   90.00
_cell.angle_beta   90.00
_cell.angle_gamma   90.00
#
_symmetry.space_group_name_H-M   'P 1'
#
loop_
_entity.id
_entity.type
_entity.pdbx_description
1 polymer ?
#
loop_
_entity_poly.entity_id
_entity_poly.type
_entity_poly.pdbx_seq_one_letter_code
_entity_poly.pdbx_strand_id
1 'polypeptide(L)'
;VLQVIPESIFALLAVIINILSKKMVEVPTRLDKDKLRDYAQLDERYEVAKHTHAISVFAEGILLMKTTLVGIIKIDPKQLLEDGIRKELVQQVAKALHNGLIFSSKLKPGELVQKLNVLGLSMDAFCRSFEYIQDYVEIYGLKIWQEEVSRIINYNIEQECNSFLETKIMDWQSIYQSSTVPIPRFLPIDSSVNFIGRLAREVLRITDPKTTTYIEQLSSWFDIRTREEVMNSSIFSLIQKSIGTPGLVGLDKLISFMIVKELQNIDVMMNKGIYEDPNSMKIVSDFAKAILPLKGLINNPSRVYQSIIPKLMKYWLSLTDIVVKVGQMQVIRRQIANELSFSCKFDSKILFNTLQTLNDSVMKDIEAHYKDPTLPYPGEDNPLLYEMTPYIESTGIGNPSLKIYITTKKQPYFSIFCSLLVISQLPKLSFQKSLGGMVSKKITEPLDSTSFAMGLVTLLKQYHSDCIEQLIMLLGQFVRSTVGSTTVNAKYTELSSDVINVLSFLDQFVTFADLSRKIVEEQIPAYLFEVFKDQITS
;
A
#
# COMPACT_ATOMS: atom_id res chain seq x y z
N VAL A 1 11.25 23.39 36.55
CA VAL A 1 11.59 24.66 35.87
C VAL A 1 12.06 24.41 34.43
N LEU A 2 13.06 23.56 34.20
CA LEU A 2 13.64 23.34 32.86
C LEU A 2 12.70 22.71 31.81
N GLN A 3 11.75 21.84 32.20
CA GLN A 3 10.70 21.33 31.29
C GLN A 3 9.53 22.31 31.10
N VAL A 4 9.31 23.22 32.05
CA VAL A 4 8.19 24.18 32.00
C VAL A 4 8.39 25.20 30.88
N ILE A 5 9.64 25.50 30.51
CA ILE A 5 9.95 26.48 29.46
C ILE A 5 9.55 25.96 28.07
N PRO A 6 9.96 24.76 27.61
CA PRO A 6 9.44 24.15 26.38
C PRO A 6 7.91 24.07 26.34
N GLU A 7 7.27 23.62 27.42
CA GLU A 7 5.79 23.58 27.52
C GLU A 7 5.17 24.97 27.35
N SER A 8 5.76 26.00 27.97
CA SER A 8 5.30 27.39 27.85
C SER A 8 5.50 27.94 26.44
N ILE A 9 6.63 27.61 25.79
CA ILE A 9 6.89 27.97 24.38
C ILE A 9 5.83 27.36 23.48
N PHE A 10 5.50 26.07 23.65
CA PHE A 10 4.45 25.39 22.90
C PHE A 10 3.05 25.98 23.14
N ALA A 11 2.73 26.36 24.38
CA ALA A 11 1.47 27.01 24.69
C ALA A 11 1.33 28.37 23.99
N LEU A 12 2.39 29.18 24.00
CA LEU A 12 2.43 30.47 23.29
C LEU A 12 2.35 30.28 21.77
N LEU A 13 3.06 29.28 21.24
CA LEU A 13 3.02 28.89 19.83
C LEU A 13 1.64 28.51 19.34
N ALA A 14 0.92 27.71 20.13
CA ALA A 14 -0.45 27.32 19.78
C ALA A 14 -1.37 28.55 19.64
N VAL A 15 -1.18 29.57 20.48
CA VAL A 15 -1.92 30.84 20.38
C VAL A 15 -1.53 31.59 19.10
N ILE A 16 -0.23 31.74 18.82
CA ILE A 16 0.27 32.39 17.60
C ILE A 16 -0.31 31.74 16.35
N ILE A 17 -0.22 30.40 16.25
CA ILE A 17 -0.69 29.66 15.08
C ILE A 17 -2.20 29.79 14.91
N ASN A 18 -2.97 29.78 16.00
CA ASN A 18 -4.41 29.99 15.94
C ASN A 18 -4.77 31.40 15.42
N ILE A 19 -4.00 32.43 15.80
CA ILE A 19 -4.20 33.79 15.27
C ILE A 19 -3.84 33.84 13.78
N LEU A 20 -2.64 33.37 13.41
CA LEU A 20 -2.14 33.40 12.04
C LEU A 20 -3.01 32.59 11.07
N SER A 21 -3.57 31.46 11.51
CA SER A 21 -4.29 30.54 10.62
C SER A 21 -5.79 30.77 10.54
N LYS A 22 -6.42 31.34 11.59
CA LYS A 22 -7.89 31.47 11.66
C LYS A 22 -8.40 32.90 11.79
N LYS A 23 -7.57 33.84 12.26
CA LYS A 23 -7.99 35.22 12.52
C LYS A 23 -7.37 36.19 11.52
N MET A 24 -6.12 35.97 11.12
CA MET A 24 -5.49 36.80 10.10
C MET A 24 -5.98 36.46 8.70
N VAL A 25 -6.14 37.50 7.88
CA VAL A 25 -6.54 37.45 6.48
C VAL A 25 -5.31 37.81 5.65
N GLU A 26 -4.96 36.96 4.69
CA GLU A 26 -3.85 37.24 3.79
C GLU A 26 -4.13 38.47 2.93
N VAL A 27 -3.09 39.29 2.73
CA VAL A 27 -3.17 40.49 1.91
C VAL A 27 -3.24 40.07 0.43
N PRO A 28 -4.27 40.47 -0.33
CA PRO A 28 -4.39 40.10 -1.73
C PRO A 28 -3.32 40.79 -2.58
N THR A 29 -3.02 40.21 -3.73
CA THR A 29 -2.03 40.75 -4.69
C THR A 29 -2.40 42.12 -5.25
N ARG A 30 -3.69 42.48 -5.21
CA ARG A 30 -4.20 43.83 -5.51
C ARG A 30 -5.19 44.23 -4.42
N LEU A 31 -4.96 45.40 -3.82
CA LEU A 31 -5.76 45.93 -2.72
C LEU A 31 -6.09 47.40 -2.97
N ASP A 32 -7.36 47.76 -2.85
CA ASP A 32 -7.79 49.16 -2.89
C ASP A 32 -7.20 49.91 -1.69
N LYS A 33 -6.71 51.14 -1.90
CA LYS A 33 -6.05 51.93 -0.87
C LYS A 33 -6.89 52.09 0.41
N ASP A 34 -8.21 52.20 0.26
CA ASP A 34 -9.13 52.42 1.38
C ASP A 34 -9.28 51.18 2.27
N LYS A 35 -9.00 49.98 1.74
CA LYS A 35 -9.05 48.70 2.48
C LYS A 35 -7.73 48.37 3.19
N LEU A 36 -6.68 49.17 2.99
CA LEU A 36 -5.34 48.90 3.53
C LEU A 36 -5.33 48.88 5.06
N ARG A 37 -6.15 49.71 5.70
CA ARG A 37 -6.29 49.73 7.16
C ARG A 37 -6.96 48.46 7.71
N ASP A 38 -7.95 47.93 6.99
CA ASP A 38 -8.67 46.72 7.41
C ASP A 38 -7.77 45.48 7.28
N TYR A 39 -6.96 45.41 6.22
CA TYR A 39 -5.97 44.35 6.01
C TYR A 39 -4.69 44.52 6.85
N ALA A 40 -4.51 45.65 7.54
CA ALA A 40 -3.39 45.83 8.45
C ALA A 40 -3.52 44.93 9.69
N GLN A 41 -4.74 44.65 10.15
CA GLN A 41 -5.04 43.74 11.26
C GLN A 41 -4.13 43.97 12.49
N LEU A 42 -4.07 45.23 12.92
CA LEU A 42 -3.08 45.70 13.89
C LEU A 42 -3.22 45.01 15.26
N ASP A 43 -4.45 44.73 15.69
CA ASP A 43 -4.72 44.09 16.98
C ASP A 43 -4.22 42.63 16.99
N GLU A 44 -4.53 41.86 15.94
CA GLU A 44 -4.04 40.50 15.77
C GLU A 44 -2.51 40.47 15.65
N ARG A 45 -1.92 41.42 14.92
CA ARG A 45 -0.46 41.52 14.77
C ARG A 45 0.22 41.87 16.08
N TYR A 46 -0.39 42.72 16.89
CA TYR A 46 0.12 43.07 18.21
C TYR A 46 0.12 41.85 19.15
N GLU A 47 -0.97 41.08 19.17
CA GLU A 47 -1.06 39.84 19.96
C GLU A 47 0.00 38.81 19.53
N VAL A 48 0.17 38.61 18.21
CA VAL A 48 1.25 37.75 17.69
C VAL A 48 2.61 38.26 18.16
N ALA A 49 2.92 39.54 17.97
CA ALA A 49 4.21 40.12 18.37
C ALA A 49 4.47 39.99 19.88
N LYS A 50 3.44 40.15 20.71
CA LYS A 50 3.52 40.00 22.17
C LYS A 50 3.88 38.56 22.57
N HIS A 51 3.24 37.56 21.96
CA HIS A 51 3.55 36.16 22.24
C HIS A 51 4.92 35.75 21.70
N THR A 52 5.29 36.22 20.51
CA THR A 52 6.62 35.99 19.93
C THR A 52 7.72 36.59 20.78
N HIS A 53 7.54 37.82 21.27
CA HIS A 53 8.49 38.45 22.20
C HIS A 53 8.65 37.62 23.48
N ALA A 54 7.56 37.10 24.06
CA ALA A 54 7.64 36.24 25.22
C ALA A 54 8.46 34.96 24.95
N ILE A 55 8.28 34.33 23.80
CA ILE A 55 9.09 33.17 23.37
C ILE A 55 10.57 33.55 23.27
N SER A 56 10.89 34.68 22.64
CA SER A 56 12.27 35.16 22.53
C SER A 56 12.92 35.43 23.88
N VAL A 57 12.20 36.04 24.83
CA VAL A 57 12.72 36.28 26.19
C VAL A 57 13.03 34.97 26.92
N PHE A 58 12.17 33.95 26.75
CA PHE A 58 12.45 32.63 27.32
C PHE A 58 13.68 31.97 26.69
N ALA A 59 13.81 32.04 25.37
CA ALA A 59 14.96 31.47 24.66
C ALA A 59 16.26 32.20 25.02
N GLU A 60 16.27 33.53 24.97
CA GLU A 60 17.41 34.37 25.35
C GLU A 60 17.83 34.11 26.80
N GLY A 61 16.86 34.03 27.72
CA GLY A 61 17.13 33.72 29.12
C GLY A 61 17.87 32.39 29.33
N ILE A 62 17.58 31.37 28.52
CA ILE A 62 18.29 30.08 28.56
C ILE A 62 19.64 30.18 27.85
N LEU A 63 19.71 30.85 26.70
CA LEU A 63 20.95 30.97 25.92
C LEU A 63 22.03 31.80 26.64
N LEU A 64 21.63 32.74 27.49
CA LEU A 64 22.54 33.49 28.36
C LEU A 64 23.05 32.69 29.57
N MET A 65 22.47 31.52 29.85
CA MET A 65 22.95 30.66 30.93
C MET A 65 24.32 30.09 30.57
N LYS A 66 25.24 30.11 31.53
CA LYS A 66 26.53 29.44 31.36
C LYS A 66 26.35 27.93 31.49
N THR A 67 27.17 27.19 30.76
CA THR A 67 27.30 25.75 30.94
C THR A 67 27.69 25.44 32.39
N THR A 68 26.88 24.63 33.08
CA THR A 68 27.07 24.34 34.51
C THR A 68 27.28 22.85 34.74
N LEU A 69 28.13 22.50 35.71
CA LEU A 69 28.29 21.13 36.17
C LEU A 69 27.31 20.87 37.31
N VAL A 70 26.40 19.94 37.12
CA VAL A 70 25.49 19.46 38.18
C VAL A 70 25.93 18.04 38.54
N GLY A 71 26.68 17.93 39.64
CA GLY A 71 27.37 16.70 40.01
C GLY A 71 28.47 16.36 38.99
N ILE A 72 28.32 15.23 38.31
CA ILE A 72 29.25 14.76 37.25
C ILE A 72 28.75 15.09 35.83
N ILE A 73 27.55 15.68 35.69
CA ILE A 73 26.91 15.93 34.38
C ILE A 73 27.12 17.41 34.02
N LYS A 74 27.74 17.64 32.86
CA LYS A 74 27.87 18.96 32.26
C LYS A 74 26.58 19.30 31.51
N ILE A 75 25.90 20.37 31.93
CA ILE A 75 24.65 20.84 31.33
C ILE A 75 24.96 21.96 30.36
N ASP A 76 24.71 21.73 29.07
CA ASP A 76 24.67 22.75 28.03
C ASP A 76 23.23 23.30 27.90
N PRO A 77 22.98 24.57 28.25
CA PRO A 77 21.65 25.17 28.19
C PRO A 77 21.03 25.17 26.79
N LYS A 78 21.84 25.34 25.73
CA LYS A 78 21.32 25.35 24.35
C LYS A 78 20.83 23.96 23.95
N GLN A 79 21.65 22.93 24.22
CA GLN A 79 21.27 21.54 23.98
C GLN A 79 20.04 21.15 24.80
N LEU A 80 19.96 21.60 26.06
CA LEU A 80 18.83 21.33 26.92
C LEU A 80 17.53 21.95 26.41
N LEU A 81 17.58 23.18 25.90
CA LEU A 81 16.43 23.83 25.27
C LEU A 81 15.97 23.04 24.04
N GLU A 82 16.89 22.64 23.17
CA GLU A 82 16.58 21.84 22.00
C GLU A 82 15.95 20.49 22.38
N ASP A 83 16.54 19.75 23.32
CA ASP A 83 16.01 18.48 23.81
C ASP A 83 14.62 18.65 24.44
N GLY A 84 14.40 19.74 25.17
CA GLY A 84 13.10 20.08 25.75
C GLY A 84 12.04 20.34 24.67
N ILE A 85 12.37 21.10 23.64
CA ILE A 85 11.49 21.37 22.49
C ILE A 85 11.19 20.10 21.70
N ARG A 86 12.22 19.28 21.43
CA ARG A 86 12.06 17.96 20.77
C ARG A 86 11.13 17.05 21.57
N LYS A 87 11.30 17.00 22.89
CA LYS A 87 10.46 16.19 23.79
C LYS A 87 9.00 16.61 23.77
N GLU A 88 8.73 17.91 23.85
CA GLU A 88 7.37 18.41 23.78
C GLU A 88 6.75 18.16 22.40
N LEU A 89 7.51 18.38 21.31
CA LEU A 89 7.08 18.06 19.94
C LEU A 89 6.65 16.59 19.82
N VAL A 90 7.52 15.68 20.28
CA VAL A 90 7.28 14.23 20.22
C VAL A 90 6.03 13.86 20.97
N GLN A 91 5.81 14.45 22.15
CA GLN A 91 4.64 14.17 22.94
C GLN A 91 3.35 14.68 22.29
N GLN A 92 3.35 15.90 21.72
CA GLN A 92 2.18 16.48 21.06
C GLN A 92 1.84 15.75 19.76
N VAL A 93 2.83 15.46 18.91
CA VAL A 93 2.64 14.73 17.65
C VAL A 93 2.16 13.31 17.92
N ALA A 94 2.79 12.58 18.86
CA ALA A 94 2.38 11.22 19.18
C ALA A 94 0.93 11.16 19.72
N LYS A 95 0.53 12.13 20.56
CA LYS A 95 -0.87 12.27 21.01
C LYS A 95 -1.83 12.58 19.87
N ALA A 96 -1.46 13.50 18.97
CA ALA A 96 -2.28 13.87 17.82
C ALA A 96 -2.52 12.67 16.89
N LEU A 97 -1.47 11.90 16.58
CA LEU A 97 -1.56 10.67 15.78
C LEU A 97 -2.43 9.61 16.48
N HIS A 98 -2.21 9.40 17.77
CA HIS A 98 -2.97 8.41 18.55
C HIS A 98 -4.46 8.74 18.58
N ASN A 99 -4.83 9.97 18.94
CA ASN A 99 -6.22 10.39 19.08
C ASN A 99 -6.91 10.66 17.74
N GLY A 100 -6.15 11.15 16.75
CA GLY A 100 -6.66 11.53 15.44
C GLY A 100 -7.12 10.33 14.61
N LEU A 101 -6.52 9.17 14.81
CA LEU A 101 -6.81 7.94 14.05
C LEU A 101 -7.51 6.88 14.90
N ILE A 102 -8.55 7.30 15.62
CA ILE A 102 -9.50 6.41 16.29
C ILE A 102 -10.80 6.42 15.47
N PHE A 103 -11.22 5.24 15.02
CA PHE A 103 -12.38 5.05 14.15
C PHE A 103 -13.54 4.39 14.88
N SER A 104 -14.76 4.61 14.38
CA SER A 104 -15.96 3.99 14.94
C SER A 104 -15.97 2.48 14.67
N SER A 105 -16.51 1.70 15.62
CA SER A 105 -16.63 0.25 15.48
C SER A 105 -17.51 -0.18 14.30
N LYS A 106 -18.53 0.63 13.99
CA LYS A 106 -19.32 0.53 12.76
C LYS A 106 -18.79 1.48 11.71
N LEU A 107 -18.74 1.02 10.46
CA LEU A 107 -18.30 1.84 9.34
C LEU A 107 -19.23 3.04 9.17
N LYS A 108 -18.66 4.25 9.22
CA LYS A 108 -19.37 5.50 8.97
C LYS A 108 -18.85 6.13 7.68
N PRO A 109 -19.72 6.42 6.69
CA PRO A 109 -19.30 7.03 5.44
C PRO A 109 -18.50 8.33 5.68
N GLY A 110 -17.34 8.45 5.06
CA GLY A 110 -16.48 9.64 5.12
C GLY A 110 -15.73 9.87 6.44
N GLU A 111 -15.85 9.00 7.46
CA GLU A 111 -15.15 9.18 8.75
C GLU A 111 -13.63 9.26 8.57
N LEU A 112 -13.06 8.37 7.74
CA LEU A 112 -11.62 8.37 7.44
C LEU A 112 -11.14 9.72 6.88
N VAL A 113 -11.84 10.24 5.86
CA VAL A 113 -11.50 11.50 5.20
C VAL A 113 -11.58 12.67 6.19
N GLN A 114 -12.62 12.71 7.03
CA GLN A 114 -12.77 13.75 8.04
C GLN A 114 -11.62 13.71 9.07
N LYS A 115 -11.31 12.52 9.59
CA LYS A 115 -10.23 12.33 10.58
C LYS A 115 -8.86 12.71 10.02
N LEU A 116 -8.57 12.31 8.78
CA LEU A 116 -7.32 12.66 8.12
C LEU A 116 -7.23 14.17 7.86
N ASN A 117 -8.29 14.83 7.39
CA ASN A 117 -8.27 16.29 7.21
C ASN A 117 -7.97 17.04 8.52
N VAL A 118 -8.61 16.64 9.62
CA VAL A 118 -8.35 17.24 10.93
C VAL A 118 -6.91 17.00 11.38
N LEU A 119 -6.39 15.78 11.21
CA LEU A 119 -5.01 15.44 11.55
C LEU A 119 -4.00 16.22 10.69
N GLY A 120 -4.20 16.26 9.36
CA GLY A 120 -3.33 16.99 8.44
C GLY A 120 -3.27 18.48 8.73
N LEU A 121 -4.39 19.11 9.10
CA LEU A 121 -4.39 20.50 9.57
C LEU A 121 -3.59 20.68 10.87
N SER A 122 -3.68 19.72 11.80
CA SER A 122 -2.89 19.77 13.05
C SER A 122 -1.40 19.59 12.79
N MET A 123 -1.01 18.72 11.86
CA MET A 123 0.40 18.46 11.52
C MET A 123 1.01 19.63 10.74
N ASP A 124 0.27 20.22 9.81
CA ASP A 124 0.68 21.45 9.11
C ASP A 124 0.85 22.63 10.09
N ALA A 125 -0.07 22.75 11.06
CA ALA A 125 0.05 23.75 12.13
C ALA A 125 1.33 23.59 12.97
N PHE A 126 1.72 22.35 13.32
CA PHE A 126 2.98 22.11 14.01
C PHE A 126 4.20 22.46 13.14
N CYS A 127 4.21 22.03 11.87
CA CYS A 127 5.28 22.35 10.92
C CYS A 127 5.50 23.87 10.81
N ARG A 128 4.42 24.62 10.54
CA ARG A 128 4.46 26.09 10.44
C ARG A 128 4.88 26.75 11.75
N SER A 129 4.54 26.18 12.91
CA SER A 129 4.98 26.70 14.20
C SER A 129 6.50 26.63 14.36
N PHE A 130 7.11 25.55 13.88
CA PHE A 130 8.56 25.35 13.93
C PHE A 130 9.28 26.23 12.92
N GLU A 131 8.70 26.41 11.74
CA GLU A 131 9.19 27.38 10.75
C GLU A 131 9.15 28.82 11.29
N TYR A 132 8.09 29.18 12.01
CA TYR A 132 7.92 30.53 12.55
C TYR A 132 8.92 30.85 13.67
N ILE A 133 9.16 29.92 14.61
CA ILE A 133 9.99 30.21 15.81
C ILE A 133 11.49 30.04 15.61
N GLN A 134 11.92 29.42 14.51
CA GLN A 134 13.31 28.97 14.34
C GLN A 134 14.34 30.08 14.62
N ASP A 135 14.07 31.29 14.13
CA ASP A 135 14.96 32.45 14.30
C ASP A 135 14.89 33.05 15.71
N TYR A 136 13.75 32.95 16.37
CA TYR A 136 13.53 33.51 17.71
C TYR A 136 14.10 32.64 18.83
N VAL A 137 14.31 31.35 18.55
CA VAL A 137 14.81 30.35 19.49
C VAL A 137 16.22 29.86 19.10
N GLU A 138 16.74 30.29 17.95
CA GLU A 138 18.06 29.93 17.43
C GLU A 138 18.26 28.40 17.26
N ILE A 139 17.23 27.74 16.70
CA ILE A 139 17.21 26.30 16.42
C ILE A 139 16.82 26.02 14.97
N TYR A 140 17.25 24.88 14.43
CA TYR A 140 16.83 24.43 13.09
C TYR A 140 15.44 23.80 13.14
N GLY A 141 14.40 24.64 13.21
CA GLY A 141 13.02 24.20 13.46
C GLY A 141 12.50 23.17 12.45
N LEU A 142 12.67 23.43 11.15
CA LEU A 142 12.21 22.51 10.10
C LEU A 142 12.97 21.17 10.12
N LYS A 143 14.26 21.18 10.44
CA LYS A 143 15.08 19.98 10.59
C LYS A 143 14.58 19.13 11.76
N ILE A 144 14.36 19.74 12.92
CA ILE A 144 13.80 19.07 14.11
C ILE A 144 12.45 18.44 13.79
N TRP A 145 11.56 19.19 13.10
CA TRP A 145 10.28 18.65 12.66
C TRP A 145 10.43 17.39 11.81
N GLN A 146 11.26 17.44 10.76
CA GLN A 146 11.47 16.30 9.86
C GLN A 146 12.07 15.09 10.58
N GLU A 147 13.09 15.30 11.42
CA GLU A 147 13.74 14.25 12.20
C GLU A 147 12.76 13.59 13.17
N GLU A 148 12.05 14.36 13.99
CA GLU A 148 11.19 13.83 15.05
C GLU A 148 9.92 13.19 14.49
N VAL A 149 9.28 13.78 13.48
CA VAL A 149 8.07 13.19 12.88
C VAL A 149 8.41 11.87 12.18
N SER A 150 9.50 11.83 11.41
CA SER A 150 9.97 10.58 10.79
C SER A 150 10.27 9.52 11.85
N ARG A 151 10.93 9.90 12.95
CA ARG A 151 11.28 9.00 14.07
C ARG A 151 10.05 8.45 14.77
N ILE A 152 9.07 9.28 15.10
CA ILE A 152 7.81 8.87 15.74
C ILE A 152 7.07 7.86 14.87
N ILE A 153 6.95 8.15 13.58
CA ILE A 153 6.18 7.34 12.65
C ILE A 153 6.87 5.98 12.44
N ASN A 154 8.17 5.98 12.14
CA ASN A 154 8.93 4.75 11.93
C ASN A 154 8.98 3.86 13.18
N TYR A 155 9.10 4.45 14.38
CA TYR A 155 8.98 3.71 15.64
C TYR A 155 7.62 3.00 15.74
N ASN A 156 6.52 3.71 15.50
CA ASN A 156 5.18 3.11 15.59
C ASN A 156 4.95 2.04 14.52
N ILE A 157 5.48 2.23 13.30
CA ILE A 157 5.45 1.20 12.26
C ILE A 157 6.19 -0.06 12.71
N GLU A 158 7.40 0.07 13.24
CA GLU A 158 8.20 -1.05 13.76
C GLU A 158 7.45 -1.81 14.86
N GLN A 159 6.86 -1.08 15.81
CA GLN A 159 6.11 -1.68 16.92
C GLN A 159 4.80 -2.35 16.48
N GLU A 160 4.12 -1.88 15.42
CA GLU A 160 2.97 -2.60 14.87
C GLU A 160 3.44 -3.85 14.09
N CYS A 161 4.53 -3.75 13.33
CA CYS A 161 5.10 -4.85 12.56
C CYS A 161 5.64 -5.99 13.44
N ASN A 162 6.02 -5.72 14.69
CA ASN A 162 6.39 -6.73 15.68
C ASN A 162 5.32 -7.83 15.88
N SER A 163 4.06 -7.58 15.52
CA SER A 163 3.00 -8.59 15.57
C SER A 163 3.15 -9.70 14.50
N PHE A 164 3.99 -9.48 13.49
CA PHE A 164 4.27 -10.42 12.39
C PHE A 164 5.67 -11.05 12.47
N LEU A 165 6.54 -10.58 13.36
CA LEU A 165 7.91 -11.05 13.48
C LEU A 165 8.01 -12.16 14.54
N GLU A 166 8.84 -13.18 14.28
CA GLU A 166 9.19 -14.19 15.27
C GLU A 166 10.05 -13.59 16.40
N THR A 167 11.08 -12.83 16.02
CA THR A 167 11.93 -12.08 16.95
C THR A 167 11.45 -10.63 17.00
N LYS A 168 10.90 -10.23 18.15
CA LYS A 168 10.37 -8.88 18.36
C LYS A 168 11.48 -7.90 18.68
N ILE A 169 11.39 -6.70 18.12
CA ILE A 169 12.28 -5.58 18.41
C ILE A 169 11.77 -4.85 19.65
N MET A 170 12.54 -4.92 20.73
CA MET A 170 12.20 -4.26 22.00
C MET A 170 12.55 -2.77 21.97
N ASP A 171 11.98 -2.00 22.89
CA ASP A 171 12.15 -0.53 22.92
C ASP A 171 13.61 -0.10 23.00
N TRP A 172 14.45 -0.80 23.76
CA TRP A 172 15.88 -0.50 23.88
C TRP A 172 16.72 -0.93 22.66
N GLN A 173 16.15 -1.74 21.76
CA GLN A 173 16.79 -2.18 20.52
C GLN A 173 16.38 -1.31 19.33
N SER A 174 15.27 -0.59 19.44
CA SER A 174 14.75 0.26 18.37
C SER A 174 15.70 1.44 18.11
N ILE A 175 16.14 1.59 16.86
CA ILE A 175 16.97 2.71 16.43
C ILE A 175 16.25 4.07 16.52
N TYR A 176 14.91 4.03 16.58
CA TYR A 176 14.08 5.23 16.66
C TYR A 176 13.85 5.68 18.11
N GLN A 177 14.09 4.80 19.09
CA GLN A 177 13.89 5.14 20.49
C GLN A 177 15.12 5.86 21.04
N SER A 178 14.87 6.95 21.78
CA SER A 178 15.93 7.75 22.42
C SER A 178 15.76 7.75 23.93
N SER A 179 16.87 7.69 24.66
CA SER A 179 16.89 7.83 26.12
C SER A 179 16.63 9.27 26.57
N THR A 180 17.02 10.26 25.76
CA THR A 180 16.83 11.69 26.06
C THR A 180 15.44 12.17 25.67
N VAL A 181 14.95 11.74 24.50
CA VAL A 181 13.68 12.14 23.92
C VAL A 181 12.83 10.89 23.61
N PRO A 182 12.28 10.22 24.62
CA PRO A 182 11.55 8.97 24.42
C PRO A 182 10.22 9.20 23.70
N ILE A 183 9.90 8.31 22.76
CA ILE A 183 8.58 8.27 22.11
C ILE A 183 7.60 7.57 23.06
N PRO A 184 6.47 8.20 23.40
CA PRO A 184 5.50 7.62 24.32
C PRO A 184 4.79 6.42 23.68
N ARG A 185 4.52 5.39 24.50
CA ARG A 185 3.62 4.29 24.14
C ARG A 185 2.24 4.53 24.72
N PHE A 186 1.23 4.31 23.89
CA PHE A 186 -0.16 4.33 24.32
C PHE A 186 -0.68 2.91 24.43
N LEU A 187 -1.67 2.70 25.31
CA LEU A 187 -2.33 1.41 25.42
C LEU A 187 -3.13 1.11 24.14
N PRO A 188 -3.11 -0.13 23.64
CA PRO A 188 -3.97 -0.56 22.55
C PRO A 188 -5.45 -0.33 22.88
N ILE A 189 -6.19 0.26 21.93
CA ILE A 189 -7.63 0.52 22.06
C ILE A 189 -8.44 -0.56 21.31
N ASP A 190 -7.82 -1.21 20.33
CA ASP A 190 -8.41 -2.26 19.51
C ASP A 190 -7.37 -3.37 19.22
N SER A 191 -7.58 -4.14 18.15
CA SER A 191 -6.64 -5.20 17.76
C SER A 191 -5.30 -4.68 17.22
N SER A 192 -5.14 -3.37 17.07
CA SER A 192 -3.91 -2.69 16.65
C SER A 192 -3.04 -2.33 17.84
N VAL A 193 -1.73 -2.42 17.66
CA VAL A 193 -0.77 -1.96 18.67
C VAL A 193 -0.82 -0.43 18.77
N ASN A 194 -0.92 0.27 17.65
CA ASN A 194 -0.97 1.73 17.60
C ASN A 194 -1.77 2.27 16.39
N PHE A 195 -1.63 3.58 16.12
CA PHE A 195 -2.45 4.30 15.12
C PHE A 195 -2.25 3.81 13.69
N ILE A 196 -1.06 3.31 13.31
CA ILE A 196 -0.81 2.88 11.93
C ILE A 196 -1.55 1.60 11.61
N GLY A 197 -1.66 0.68 12.58
CA GLY A 197 -2.49 -0.51 12.46
C GLY A 197 -3.97 -0.19 12.37
N ARG A 198 -4.43 0.84 13.10
CA ARG A 198 -5.82 1.33 13.00
C ARG A 198 -6.11 1.89 11.61
N LEU A 199 -5.20 2.71 11.08
CA LEU A 199 -5.31 3.25 9.73
C LEU A 199 -5.36 2.14 8.68
N ALA A 200 -4.44 1.17 8.76
CA ALA A 200 -4.40 0.05 7.82
C ALA A 200 -5.69 -0.78 7.85
N ARG A 201 -6.17 -1.13 9.04
CA ARG A 201 -7.42 -1.88 9.21
C ARG A 201 -8.63 -1.08 8.71
N GLU A 202 -8.66 0.23 8.89
CA GLU A 202 -9.75 1.07 8.40
C GLU A 202 -9.78 1.14 6.88
N VAL A 203 -8.63 1.33 6.23
CA VAL A 203 -8.52 1.30 4.77
C VAL A 203 -8.98 -0.05 4.21
N LEU A 204 -8.54 -1.16 4.83
CA LEU A 204 -8.96 -2.51 4.44
C LEU A 204 -10.44 -2.77 4.70
N ARG A 205 -11.01 -2.18 5.75
CA ARG A 205 -12.45 -2.29 6.07
C ARG A 205 -13.31 -1.57 5.04
N ILE A 206 -12.90 -0.37 4.62
CA ILE A 206 -13.62 0.42 3.61
C ILE A 206 -13.56 -0.26 2.23
N THR A 207 -12.44 -0.91 1.92
CA THR A 207 -12.18 -1.53 0.61
C THR A 207 -12.44 -3.04 0.59
N ASP A 208 -13.25 -3.56 1.53
CA ASP A 208 -13.53 -4.99 1.66
C ASP A 208 -14.13 -5.54 0.34
N PRO A 209 -13.50 -6.52 -0.32
CA PRO A 209 -13.98 -7.08 -1.59
C PRO A 209 -15.31 -7.82 -1.49
N LYS A 210 -15.80 -8.09 -0.27
CA LYS A 210 -17.14 -8.66 -0.03
C LYS A 210 -18.24 -7.61 -0.14
N THR A 211 -17.92 -6.34 0.03
CA THR A 211 -18.90 -5.23 -0.02
C THR A 211 -18.59 -4.22 -1.12
N THR A 212 -17.36 -4.21 -1.64
CA THR A 212 -16.89 -3.25 -2.64
C THR A 212 -16.27 -3.94 -3.85
N THR A 213 -16.20 -3.22 -4.96
CA THR A 213 -15.47 -3.62 -6.17
C THR A 213 -14.56 -2.49 -6.61
N TYR A 214 -13.31 -2.82 -6.90
CA TYR A 214 -12.35 -1.87 -7.43
C TYR A 214 -12.45 -1.76 -8.95
N ILE A 215 -12.45 -0.54 -9.48
CA ILE A 215 -12.48 -0.25 -10.92
C ILE A 215 -11.17 0.44 -11.29
N GLU A 216 -10.32 -0.26 -12.05
CA GLU A 216 -8.95 0.20 -12.37
C GLU A 216 -8.94 1.50 -13.17
N GLN A 217 -9.82 1.63 -14.17
CA GLN A 217 -9.92 2.81 -15.03
C GLN A 217 -10.24 4.09 -14.24
N LEU A 218 -10.94 3.95 -13.12
CA LEU A 218 -11.31 5.06 -12.24
C LEU A 218 -10.40 5.16 -11.00
N SER A 219 -9.49 4.19 -10.80
CA SER A 219 -8.66 4.07 -9.60
C SER A 219 -9.45 4.24 -8.28
N SER A 220 -10.65 3.63 -8.25
CA SER A 220 -11.64 3.86 -7.19
C SER A 220 -12.42 2.60 -6.82
N TRP A 221 -12.89 2.54 -5.56
CA TRP A 221 -13.72 1.49 -5.00
C TRP A 221 -15.17 1.93 -4.91
N PHE A 222 -16.07 1.03 -5.33
CA PHE A 222 -17.51 1.27 -5.35
C PHE A 222 -18.24 0.23 -4.51
N ASP A 223 -19.28 0.62 -3.79
CA ASP A 223 -20.14 -0.30 -3.05
C ASP A 223 -20.92 -1.17 -4.04
N ILE A 224 -20.94 -2.49 -3.82
CA ILE A 224 -21.55 -3.46 -4.75
C ILE A 224 -23.07 -3.26 -4.82
N ARG A 225 -23.70 -2.80 -3.74
CA ARG A 225 -25.15 -2.65 -3.62
C ARG A 225 -25.62 -1.26 -4.05
N THR A 226 -25.02 -0.20 -3.52
CA THR A 226 -25.44 1.19 -3.81
C THR A 226 -24.82 1.73 -5.09
N ARG A 227 -23.71 1.14 -5.56
CA ARG A 227 -22.89 1.63 -6.69
C ARG A 227 -22.28 3.01 -6.47
N GLU A 228 -22.29 3.50 -5.23
CA GLU A 228 -21.65 4.75 -4.87
C GLU A 228 -20.15 4.54 -4.66
N GLU A 229 -19.37 5.57 -4.99
CA GLU A 229 -17.94 5.60 -4.73
C GLU A 229 -17.70 5.68 -3.21
N VAL A 230 -16.88 4.77 -2.68
CA VAL A 230 -16.58 4.67 -1.25
C VAL A 230 -15.18 5.22 -0.94
N MET A 231 -14.25 5.06 -1.88
CA MET A 231 -12.86 5.50 -1.76
C MET A 231 -12.25 5.65 -3.16
N ASN A 232 -11.36 6.62 -3.34
CA ASN A 232 -10.57 6.80 -4.56
C ASN A 232 -9.10 7.05 -4.22
N SER A 233 -8.25 7.18 -5.24
CA SER A 233 -6.80 7.39 -5.08
C SER A 233 -6.41 8.63 -4.25
N SER A 234 -7.24 9.68 -4.20
CA SER A 234 -6.93 10.91 -3.43
C SER A 234 -6.81 10.69 -1.92
N ILE A 235 -7.32 9.56 -1.42
CA ILE A 235 -7.16 9.19 -0.02
C ILE A 235 -5.68 9.03 0.36
N PHE A 236 -4.84 8.55 -0.57
CA PHE A 236 -3.42 8.33 -0.30
C PHE A 236 -2.67 9.66 -0.24
N SER A 237 -3.02 10.63 -1.08
CA SER A 237 -2.50 12.00 -0.98
C SER A 237 -2.90 12.64 0.36
N LEU A 238 -4.13 12.38 0.83
CA LEU A 238 -4.60 12.88 2.12
C LEU A 238 -3.89 12.19 3.30
N ILE A 239 -3.62 10.89 3.21
CA ILE A 239 -2.79 10.16 4.19
C ILE A 239 -1.37 10.75 4.18
N GLN A 240 -0.75 10.96 3.03
CA GLN A 240 0.58 11.57 2.93
C GLN A 240 0.61 12.97 3.55
N LYS A 241 -0.41 13.78 3.30
CA LYS A 241 -0.53 15.10 3.95
C LYS A 241 -0.66 15.01 5.48
N SER A 242 -1.26 13.93 5.98
CA SER A 242 -1.55 13.77 7.42
C SER A 242 -0.42 13.12 8.21
N ILE A 243 0.30 12.17 7.63
CA ILE A 243 1.36 11.40 8.31
C ILE A 243 2.68 11.38 7.53
N GLY A 244 2.82 12.21 6.49
CA GLY A 244 4.03 12.31 5.68
C GLY A 244 4.34 11.07 4.83
N THR A 245 5.39 11.19 4.04
CA THR A 245 5.97 10.10 3.24
C THR A 245 6.34 8.87 4.10
N PRO A 246 6.97 8.99 5.29
CA PRO A 246 7.26 7.84 6.15
C PRO A 246 6.01 7.06 6.55
N GLY A 247 4.87 7.74 6.71
CA GLY A 247 3.61 7.10 7.05
C GLY A 247 3.04 6.23 5.92
N LEU A 248 3.10 6.69 4.67
CA LEU A 248 2.70 5.89 3.51
C LEU A 248 3.64 4.70 3.28
N VAL A 249 4.95 4.92 3.35
CA VAL A 249 5.95 3.84 3.25
C VAL A 249 5.75 2.81 4.35
N GLY A 250 5.47 3.26 5.57
CA GLY A 250 5.12 2.41 6.69
C GLY A 250 3.85 1.60 6.50
N LEU A 251 2.82 2.22 5.95
CA LEU A 251 1.57 1.55 5.63
C LEU A 251 1.79 0.46 4.57
N ASP A 252 2.56 0.75 3.51
CA ASP A 252 2.96 -0.23 2.51
C ASP A 252 3.71 -1.42 3.13
N LYS A 253 4.69 -1.12 4.00
CA LYS A 253 5.47 -2.14 4.73
C LYS A 253 4.57 -3.00 5.64
N LEU A 254 3.66 -2.40 6.39
CA LEU A 254 2.72 -3.15 7.24
C LEU A 254 1.82 -4.07 6.41
N ILE A 255 1.26 -3.56 5.31
CA ILE A 255 0.44 -4.35 4.39
C ILE A 255 1.26 -5.49 3.76
N SER A 256 2.56 -5.26 3.50
CA SER A 256 3.44 -6.32 3.02
C SER A 256 3.57 -7.50 4.01
N PHE A 257 3.64 -7.23 5.31
CA PHE A 257 3.61 -8.28 6.34
C PHE A 257 2.25 -8.97 6.45
N MET A 258 1.15 -8.23 6.26
CA MET A 258 -0.18 -8.82 6.19
C MET A 258 -0.31 -9.78 4.99
N ILE A 259 0.26 -9.43 3.83
CA ILE A 259 0.33 -10.31 2.66
C ILE A 259 1.14 -11.58 2.99
N VAL A 260 2.33 -11.46 3.61
CA VAL A 260 3.14 -12.62 4.03
C VAL A 260 2.30 -13.59 4.85
N LYS A 261 1.57 -13.09 5.85
CA LYS A 261 0.71 -13.92 6.72
C LYS A 261 -0.38 -14.65 5.94
N GLU A 262 -1.05 -13.97 5.01
CA GLU A 262 -2.09 -14.60 4.20
C GLU A 262 -1.54 -15.62 3.19
N LEU A 263 -0.36 -15.36 2.61
CA LEU A 263 0.31 -16.33 1.74
C LEU A 263 0.75 -17.58 2.52
N GLN A 264 1.26 -17.42 3.74
CA GLN A 264 1.56 -18.54 4.64
C GLN A 264 0.29 -19.33 4.99
N ASN A 265 -0.85 -18.67 5.20
CA ASN A 265 -2.13 -19.34 5.41
C ASN A 265 -2.53 -20.21 4.20
N ILE A 266 -2.30 -19.72 2.97
CA ILE A 266 -2.53 -20.50 1.75
C ILE A 266 -1.63 -21.72 1.73
N ASP A 267 -0.32 -21.58 1.99
CA ASP A 267 0.62 -22.70 1.96
C ASP A 267 0.25 -23.77 3.00
N VAL A 268 -0.07 -23.37 4.24
CA VAL A 268 -0.54 -24.30 5.29
C VAL A 268 -1.84 -25.00 4.88
N MET A 269 -2.79 -24.27 4.30
CA MET A 269 -4.07 -24.83 3.83
C MET A 269 -3.86 -25.82 2.69
N MET A 270 -3.00 -25.51 1.73
CA MET A 270 -2.73 -26.39 0.58
C MET A 270 -1.96 -27.64 1.00
N ASN A 271 -0.96 -27.50 1.89
CA ASN A 271 -0.21 -28.62 2.45
C ASN A 271 -1.14 -29.61 3.16
N LYS A 272 -1.88 -29.16 4.19
CA LYS A 272 -2.76 -30.03 4.97
C LYS A 272 -3.97 -30.52 4.18
N GLY A 273 -4.52 -29.65 3.33
CA GLY A 273 -5.79 -29.89 2.66
C GLY A 273 -5.66 -30.74 1.40
N ILE A 274 -4.63 -30.52 0.59
CA ILE A 274 -4.49 -31.13 -0.74
C ILE A 274 -3.33 -32.09 -0.74
N TYR A 275 -2.12 -31.64 -0.38
CA TYR A 275 -0.90 -32.43 -0.57
C TYR A 275 -0.78 -33.60 0.40
N GLU A 276 -1.22 -33.43 1.65
CA GLU A 276 -1.24 -34.48 2.67
C GLU A 276 -2.47 -35.40 2.56
N ASP A 277 -3.53 -35.00 1.85
CA ASP A 277 -4.73 -35.82 1.62
C ASP A 277 -4.59 -36.69 0.37
N PRO A 278 -4.39 -38.02 0.49
CA PRO A 278 -4.15 -38.90 -0.66
C PRO A 278 -5.32 -38.92 -1.65
N ASN A 279 -6.56 -38.73 -1.17
CA ASN A 279 -7.73 -38.71 -2.03
C ASN A 279 -7.74 -37.46 -2.91
N SER A 280 -7.47 -36.29 -2.32
CA SER A 280 -7.38 -35.03 -3.06
C SER A 280 -6.22 -35.04 -4.07
N MET A 281 -5.05 -35.56 -3.69
CA MET A 281 -3.94 -35.74 -4.62
C MET A 281 -4.27 -36.68 -5.78
N LYS A 282 -4.99 -37.77 -5.52
CA LYS A 282 -5.43 -38.69 -6.57
C LYS A 282 -6.40 -38.00 -7.54
N ILE A 283 -7.37 -37.25 -7.01
CA ILE A 283 -8.33 -36.47 -7.81
C ILE A 283 -7.61 -35.49 -8.75
N VAL A 284 -6.62 -34.75 -8.25
CA VAL A 284 -5.85 -33.79 -9.07
C VAL A 284 -4.93 -34.51 -10.07
N SER A 285 -4.30 -35.62 -9.68
CA SER A 285 -3.44 -36.43 -10.55
C SER A 285 -4.20 -37.08 -11.70
N ASP A 286 -5.38 -37.65 -11.43
CA ASP A 286 -6.24 -38.24 -12.45
C ASP A 286 -6.74 -37.18 -13.44
N PHE A 287 -7.06 -35.98 -12.95
CA PHE A 287 -7.37 -34.84 -13.80
C PHE A 287 -6.16 -34.39 -14.65
N ALA A 288 -4.97 -34.31 -14.05
CA ALA A 288 -3.74 -33.96 -14.76
C ALA A 288 -3.46 -34.91 -15.93
N LYS A 289 -3.71 -36.22 -15.74
CA LYS A 289 -3.58 -37.21 -16.82
C LYS A 289 -4.64 -37.01 -17.92
N ALA A 290 -5.86 -36.63 -17.55
CA ALA A 290 -6.96 -36.45 -18.50
C ALA A 290 -6.79 -35.24 -19.44
N ILE A 291 -6.00 -34.24 -19.04
CA ILE A 291 -5.76 -33.02 -19.83
C ILE A 291 -4.45 -33.04 -20.61
N LEU A 292 -3.61 -34.07 -20.44
CA LEU A 292 -2.38 -34.23 -21.20
C LEU A 292 -2.67 -34.81 -22.61
N PRO A 293 -1.97 -34.33 -23.66
CA PRO A 293 -0.95 -33.28 -23.65
C PRO A 293 -1.54 -31.86 -23.61
N LEU A 294 -0.88 -30.91 -22.93
CA LEU A 294 -1.37 -29.52 -22.76
C LEU A 294 -1.55 -28.74 -24.08
N LYS A 295 -0.78 -29.10 -25.11
CA LYS A 295 -0.94 -28.51 -26.46
C LYS A 295 -2.13 -29.08 -27.23
N GLY A 296 -2.65 -30.25 -26.82
CA GLY A 296 -3.80 -30.90 -27.44
C GLY A 296 -5.15 -30.32 -27.00
N LEU A 297 -6.23 -30.77 -27.65
CA LEU A 297 -7.60 -30.37 -27.33
C LEU A 297 -8.27 -31.41 -26.41
N ILE A 298 -9.09 -30.93 -25.48
CA ILE A 298 -9.90 -31.77 -24.60
C ILE A 298 -11.25 -32.04 -25.26
N ASN A 299 -11.61 -33.32 -25.39
CA ASN A 299 -12.94 -33.72 -25.87
C ASN A 299 -13.99 -33.44 -24.79
N ASN A 300 -15.08 -32.74 -25.13
CA ASN A 300 -16.14 -32.34 -24.21
C ASN A 300 -15.63 -31.61 -22.95
N PRO A 301 -14.95 -30.46 -23.10
CA PRO A 301 -14.30 -29.77 -21.99
C PRO A 301 -15.29 -29.45 -20.87
N SER A 302 -16.51 -29.02 -21.19
CA SER A 302 -17.54 -28.72 -20.19
C SER A 302 -17.78 -29.88 -19.22
N ARG A 303 -17.89 -31.12 -19.73
CA ARG A 303 -18.09 -32.32 -18.90
C ARG A 303 -16.88 -32.63 -18.03
N VAL A 304 -15.68 -32.47 -18.59
CA VAL A 304 -14.41 -32.73 -17.88
C VAL A 304 -14.27 -31.77 -16.69
N TYR A 305 -14.42 -30.45 -16.91
CA TYR A 305 -14.31 -29.45 -15.84
C TYR A 305 -15.48 -29.50 -14.84
N GLN A 306 -16.71 -29.72 -15.29
CA GLN A 306 -17.87 -29.89 -14.39
C GLN A 306 -17.76 -31.12 -13.50
N SER A 307 -17.00 -32.15 -13.91
CA SER A 307 -16.80 -33.34 -13.08
C SER A 307 -15.80 -33.15 -11.92
N ILE A 308 -14.83 -32.23 -12.08
CA ILE A 308 -13.73 -32.03 -11.13
C ILE A 308 -13.98 -30.87 -10.17
N ILE A 309 -14.54 -29.75 -10.65
CA ILE A 309 -14.74 -28.53 -9.85
C ILE A 309 -15.56 -28.81 -8.58
N PRO A 310 -16.69 -29.55 -8.61
CA PRO A 310 -17.46 -29.85 -7.40
C PRO A 310 -16.71 -30.70 -6.39
N LYS A 311 -15.79 -31.58 -6.83
CA LYS A 311 -15.01 -32.46 -5.93
C LYS A 311 -14.04 -31.67 -5.06
N LEU A 312 -13.64 -30.49 -5.51
CA LEU A 312 -12.71 -29.60 -4.82
C LEU A 312 -13.40 -28.36 -4.22
N MET A 313 -14.73 -28.31 -4.23
CA MET A 313 -15.52 -27.15 -3.80
C MET A 313 -15.21 -26.69 -2.37
N LYS A 314 -14.90 -27.63 -1.47
CA LYS A 314 -14.54 -27.33 -0.07
C LYS A 314 -13.29 -26.44 0.07
N TYR A 315 -12.41 -26.41 -0.94
CA TYR A 315 -11.21 -25.58 -0.95
C TYR A 315 -11.45 -24.21 -1.60
N TRP A 316 -12.36 -24.12 -2.57
CA TRP A 316 -12.55 -22.90 -3.37
C TRP A 316 -13.01 -21.70 -2.56
N LEU A 317 -13.92 -21.88 -1.59
CA LEU A 317 -14.42 -20.76 -0.80
C LEU A 317 -13.31 -20.11 0.02
N SER A 318 -12.59 -20.91 0.82
CA SER A 318 -11.50 -20.40 1.67
C SER A 318 -10.35 -19.84 0.85
N LEU A 319 -9.97 -20.52 -0.24
CA LEU A 319 -8.88 -20.06 -1.09
C LEU A 319 -9.22 -18.75 -1.81
N THR A 320 -10.43 -18.65 -2.36
CA THR A 320 -10.86 -17.42 -3.04
C THR A 320 -10.89 -16.25 -2.08
N ASP A 321 -11.40 -16.45 -0.85
CA ASP A 321 -11.41 -15.41 0.19
C ASP A 321 -10.00 -14.90 0.50
N ILE A 322 -9.01 -15.80 0.65
CA ILE A 322 -7.63 -15.40 0.95
C ILE A 322 -6.96 -14.75 -0.28
N VAL A 323 -7.13 -15.31 -1.48
CA VAL A 323 -6.56 -14.77 -2.72
C VAL A 323 -7.09 -13.37 -3.00
N VAL A 324 -8.39 -13.16 -2.88
CA VAL A 324 -9.02 -11.84 -3.08
C VAL A 324 -8.54 -10.85 -2.02
N LYS A 325 -8.37 -11.28 -0.76
CA LYS A 325 -7.79 -10.43 0.30
C LYS A 325 -6.33 -10.04 0.02
N VAL A 326 -5.51 -10.96 -0.48
CA VAL A 326 -4.14 -10.66 -0.94
C VAL A 326 -4.18 -9.64 -2.07
N GLY A 327 -5.10 -9.82 -3.01
CA GLY A 327 -5.33 -8.90 -4.12
C GLY A 327 -5.72 -7.49 -3.70
N GLN A 328 -6.68 -7.37 -2.78
CA GLN A 328 -7.09 -6.10 -2.18
C GLN A 328 -5.88 -5.35 -1.62
N MET A 329 -5.07 -6.05 -0.80
CA MET A 329 -3.86 -5.49 -0.22
C MET A 329 -2.88 -5.03 -1.30
N GLN A 330 -2.71 -5.79 -2.39
CA GLN A 330 -1.83 -5.42 -3.49
C GLN A 330 -2.32 -4.24 -4.32
N VAL A 331 -3.63 -4.12 -4.54
CA VAL A 331 -4.22 -2.94 -5.18
C VAL A 331 -3.94 -1.69 -4.34
N ILE A 332 -4.10 -1.77 -3.02
CA ILE A 332 -3.78 -0.67 -2.10
C ILE A 332 -2.29 -0.30 -2.19
N ARG A 333 -1.39 -1.29 -2.14
CA ARG A 333 0.06 -1.05 -2.26
C ARG A 333 0.44 -0.39 -3.59
N ARG A 334 -0.19 -0.79 -4.69
CA ARG A 334 0.00 -0.14 -6.00
C ARG A 334 -0.45 1.32 -5.98
N GLN A 335 -1.57 1.63 -5.32
CA GLN A 335 -2.03 3.02 -5.17
C GLN A 335 -1.10 3.85 -4.27
N ILE A 336 -0.56 3.26 -3.20
CA ILE A 336 0.47 3.91 -2.36
C ILE A 336 1.73 4.21 -3.19
N ALA A 337 2.23 3.24 -3.96
CA ALA A 337 3.39 3.44 -4.82
C ALA A 337 3.16 4.53 -5.88
N ASN A 338 1.96 4.58 -6.47
CA ASN A 338 1.58 5.63 -7.41
C ASN A 338 1.62 7.03 -6.76
N GLU A 339 1.07 7.18 -5.55
CA GLU A 339 1.10 8.45 -4.83
C GLU A 339 2.53 8.86 -4.44
N LEU A 340 3.32 7.94 -3.92
CA LEU A 340 4.74 8.19 -3.60
C LEU A 340 5.54 8.62 -4.83
N SER A 341 5.33 7.96 -5.97
CA SER A 341 5.95 8.31 -7.24
C SER A 341 5.50 9.70 -7.72
N PHE A 342 4.20 9.99 -7.61
CA PHE A 342 3.64 11.27 -8.00
C PHE A 342 4.21 12.43 -7.17
N SER A 343 4.17 12.33 -5.84
CA SER A 343 4.75 13.34 -4.94
C SER A 343 6.26 13.48 -5.16
N CYS A 344 7.02 12.39 -5.26
CA CYS A 344 8.47 12.48 -5.46
C CYS A 344 8.86 13.17 -6.77
N LYS A 345 8.12 12.92 -7.87
CA LYS A 345 8.35 13.60 -9.16
C LYS A 345 8.11 15.10 -9.10
N PHE A 346 7.23 15.56 -8.20
CA PHE A 346 6.92 16.97 -8.01
C PHE A 346 7.90 17.64 -7.03
N ASP A 347 8.07 17.05 -5.85
CA ASP A 347 8.85 17.63 -4.74
C ASP A 347 10.36 17.42 -4.88
N SER A 348 10.80 16.35 -5.56
CA SER A 348 12.20 15.92 -5.61
C SER A 348 12.56 15.26 -6.94
N LYS A 349 12.24 15.94 -8.05
CA LYS A 349 12.44 15.44 -9.43
C LYS A 349 13.84 14.90 -9.72
N ILE A 350 14.88 15.57 -9.23
CA ILE A 350 16.27 15.15 -9.47
C ILE A 350 16.54 13.80 -8.79
N LEU A 351 16.14 13.66 -7.52
CA LEU A 351 16.28 12.41 -6.76
C LEU A 351 15.55 11.26 -7.47
N PHE A 352 14.30 11.49 -7.90
CA PHE A 352 13.51 10.50 -8.62
C PHE A 352 14.23 10.02 -9.89
N ASN A 353 14.66 10.95 -10.74
CA ASN A 353 15.31 10.60 -12.01
C ASN A 353 16.65 9.89 -11.80
N THR A 354 17.44 10.31 -10.81
CA THR A 354 18.72 9.68 -10.48
C THR A 354 18.51 8.25 -9.97
N LEU A 355 17.56 8.05 -9.05
CA LEU A 355 17.24 6.71 -8.52
C LEU A 355 16.68 5.79 -9.61
N GLN A 356 15.79 6.30 -10.47
CA GLN A 356 15.25 5.52 -11.57
C GLN A 356 16.36 5.09 -12.54
N THR A 357 17.24 6.03 -12.93
CA THR A 357 18.37 5.74 -13.83
C THR A 357 19.32 4.71 -13.22
N LEU A 358 19.62 4.84 -11.93
CA LEU A 358 20.47 3.90 -11.20
C LEU A 358 19.83 2.51 -11.13
N ASN A 359 18.54 2.43 -10.78
CA ASN A 359 17.79 1.18 -10.74
C ASN A 359 17.78 0.49 -12.11
N ASP A 360 17.46 1.22 -13.18
CA ASP A 360 17.42 0.67 -14.54
C ASP A 360 18.80 0.19 -15.01
N SER A 361 19.87 0.88 -14.61
CA SER A 361 21.25 0.45 -14.89
C SER A 361 21.59 -0.85 -14.17
N VAL A 362 21.33 -0.91 -12.85
CA VAL A 362 21.61 -2.11 -12.04
C VAL A 362 20.81 -3.32 -12.54
N MET A 363 19.53 -3.14 -12.87
CA MET A 363 18.71 -4.22 -13.42
C MET A 363 19.24 -4.71 -14.77
N LYS A 364 19.70 -3.81 -15.66
CA LYS A 364 20.33 -4.20 -16.94
C LYS A 364 21.63 -4.95 -16.75
N ASP A 365 22.46 -4.55 -15.78
CA ASP A 365 23.71 -5.24 -15.48
C ASP A 365 23.43 -6.67 -14.94
N ILE A 366 22.43 -6.81 -14.07
CA ILE A 366 21.96 -8.12 -13.58
C ILE A 366 21.45 -8.99 -14.74
N GLU A 367 20.60 -8.45 -15.63
CA GLU A 367 20.12 -9.17 -16.81
C GLU A 367 21.26 -9.57 -17.76
N ALA A 368 22.27 -8.71 -17.91
CA ALA A 368 23.44 -8.99 -18.73
C ALA A 368 24.27 -10.13 -18.13
N HIS A 369 24.47 -10.14 -16.81
CA HIS A 369 25.15 -11.24 -16.10
C HIS A 369 24.43 -12.59 -16.28
N TYR A 370 23.10 -12.62 -16.23
CA TYR A 370 22.35 -13.86 -16.48
C TYR A 370 22.49 -14.37 -17.92
N LYS A 371 22.79 -13.50 -18.88
CA LYS A 371 23.08 -13.89 -20.28
C LYS A 371 24.55 -14.28 -20.47
N ASP A 372 25.46 -13.59 -19.80
CA ASP A 372 26.90 -13.82 -19.81
C ASP A 372 27.47 -13.74 -18.37
N PRO A 373 27.72 -14.90 -17.73
CA PRO A 373 28.22 -14.96 -16.35
C PRO A 373 29.58 -14.29 -16.11
N THR A 374 30.28 -13.86 -17.16
CA THR A 374 31.56 -13.13 -17.03
C THR A 374 31.38 -11.65 -16.66
N LEU A 375 30.17 -11.11 -16.84
CA LEU A 375 29.83 -9.73 -16.52
C LEU A 375 29.64 -9.53 -15.00
N PRO A 376 29.75 -8.30 -14.47
CA PRO A 376 29.62 -8.06 -13.03
C PRO A 376 28.20 -8.32 -12.51
N TYR A 377 28.11 -8.86 -11.30
CA TYR A 377 26.86 -9.04 -10.56
C TYR A 377 27.08 -8.61 -9.10
N PRO A 378 26.15 -7.85 -8.49
CA PRO A 378 26.24 -7.51 -7.07
C PRO A 378 26.01 -8.79 -6.23
N GLY A 379 27.10 -9.43 -5.81
CA GLY A 379 27.06 -10.60 -4.92
C GLY A 379 26.46 -10.28 -3.55
N GLU A 380 26.25 -11.31 -2.72
CA GLU A 380 25.57 -11.18 -1.42
C GLU A 380 26.27 -10.21 -0.45
N ASP A 381 27.59 -10.09 -0.52
CA ASP A 381 28.38 -9.17 0.30
C ASP A 381 28.32 -7.70 -0.17
N ASN A 382 27.70 -7.43 -1.32
CA ASN A 382 27.58 -6.08 -1.87
C ASN A 382 26.36 -5.37 -1.27
N PRO A 383 26.54 -4.26 -0.52
CA PRO A 383 25.43 -3.57 0.14
C PRO A 383 24.51 -2.81 -0.82
N LEU A 384 24.88 -2.66 -2.10
CA LEU A 384 24.19 -1.81 -3.07
C LEU A 384 22.67 -2.06 -3.13
N LEU A 385 22.25 -3.32 -3.33
CA LEU A 385 20.83 -3.65 -3.44
C LEU A 385 20.08 -3.42 -2.12
N TYR A 386 20.72 -3.73 -1.00
CA TYR A 386 20.16 -3.52 0.33
C TYR A 386 19.97 -2.03 0.65
N GLU A 387 20.99 -1.21 0.39
CA GLU A 387 20.96 0.23 0.65
C GLU A 387 20.05 0.98 -0.32
N MET A 388 19.92 0.53 -1.57
CA MET A 388 19.02 1.16 -2.55
C MET A 388 17.53 0.91 -2.26
N THR A 389 17.19 -0.24 -1.68
CA THR A 389 15.79 -0.67 -1.51
C THR A 389 14.93 0.36 -0.76
N PRO A 390 15.34 0.91 0.42
CA PRO A 390 14.54 1.92 1.12
C PRO A 390 14.28 3.18 0.28
N TYR A 391 15.22 3.61 -0.56
CA TYR A 391 15.04 4.76 -1.44
C TYR A 391 14.06 4.47 -2.58
N ILE A 392 14.15 3.28 -3.18
CA ILE A 392 13.22 2.83 -4.24
C ILE A 392 11.79 2.70 -3.68
N GLU A 393 11.63 2.13 -2.48
CA GLU A 393 10.34 2.01 -1.82
C GLU A 393 9.78 3.39 -1.45
N SER A 394 10.61 4.30 -0.93
CA SER A 394 10.18 5.66 -0.52
C SER A 394 9.81 6.57 -1.69
N THR A 395 10.33 6.30 -2.89
CA THR A 395 10.04 7.06 -4.11
C THR A 395 8.96 6.42 -4.98
N GLY A 396 8.40 5.28 -4.57
CA GLY A 396 7.36 4.58 -5.32
C GLY A 396 7.82 4.04 -6.68
N ILE A 397 9.13 3.82 -6.87
CA ILE A 397 9.68 3.25 -8.11
C ILE A 397 9.45 1.73 -8.16
N GLY A 398 9.49 1.07 -7.00
CA GLY A 398 9.33 -0.38 -6.90
C GLY A 398 7.93 -0.84 -7.32
N ASN A 399 7.84 -2.00 -7.97
CA ASN A 399 6.58 -2.64 -8.34
C ASN A 399 6.13 -3.66 -7.28
N PRO A 400 5.08 -3.39 -6.47
CA PRO A 400 4.62 -4.30 -5.43
C PRO A 400 4.18 -5.68 -5.95
N SER A 401 3.67 -5.75 -7.18
CA SER A 401 3.18 -6.99 -7.79
C SER A 401 4.28 -8.00 -8.12
N LEU A 402 5.53 -7.53 -8.23
CA LEU A 402 6.70 -8.37 -8.52
C LEU A 402 7.47 -8.79 -7.27
N LYS A 403 7.08 -8.31 -6.09
CA LYS A 403 7.78 -8.60 -4.84
C LYS A 403 7.60 -10.07 -4.44
N ILE A 404 8.70 -10.70 -4.03
CA ILE A 404 8.70 -12.02 -3.41
C ILE A 404 8.58 -11.82 -1.89
N TYR A 405 7.54 -12.40 -1.29
CA TYR A 405 7.18 -12.28 0.12
C TYR A 405 7.57 -13.50 0.93
N ILE A 406 7.42 -14.69 0.34
CA ILE A 406 7.68 -15.95 1.01
C ILE A 406 8.52 -16.86 0.12
N THR A 407 9.33 -17.71 0.75
CA THR A 407 9.98 -18.82 0.08
C THR A 407 9.06 -20.03 0.11
N THR A 408 8.91 -20.69 -1.04
CA THR A 408 8.01 -21.85 -1.17
C THR A 408 8.81 -23.09 -1.61
N LYS A 409 8.32 -24.26 -1.23
CA LYS A 409 8.83 -25.53 -1.77
C LYS A 409 8.17 -25.83 -3.10
N LYS A 410 8.83 -26.63 -3.95
CA LYS A 410 8.22 -27.12 -5.20
C LYS A 410 7.02 -28.00 -4.87
N GLN A 411 5.83 -27.51 -5.20
CA GLN A 411 4.57 -28.22 -4.99
C GLN A 411 4.09 -28.88 -6.29
N PRO A 412 3.66 -30.16 -6.28
CA PRO A 412 3.15 -30.82 -7.47
C PRO A 412 1.80 -30.24 -7.88
N TYR A 413 1.52 -30.19 -9.19
CA TYR A 413 0.22 -29.80 -9.76
C TYR A 413 -0.30 -28.40 -9.33
N PHE A 414 0.55 -27.53 -8.79
CA PHE A 414 0.15 -26.21 -8.31
C PHE A 414 -0.54 -25.37 -9.39
N SER A 415 0.06 -25.28 -10.57
CA SER A 415 -0.49 -24.57 -11.74
C SER A 415 -1.84 -25.12 -12.17
N ILE A 416 -2.04 -26.44 -12.09
CA ILE A 416 -3.32 -27.10 -12.39
C ILE A 416 -4.37 -26.66 -11.38
N PHE A 417 -4.05 -26.70 -10.10
CA PHE A 417 -4.96 -26.28 -9.04
C PHE A 417 -5.34 -24.80 -9.16
N CYS A 418 -4.39 -23.91 -9.45
CA CYS A 418 -4.66 -22.50 -9.73
C CYS A 418 -5.53 -22.32 -10.99
N SER A 419 -5.31 -23.11 -12.05
CA SER A 419 -6.15 -23.05 -13.26
C SER A 419 -7.60 -23.47 -12.98
N LEU A 420 -7.80 -24.49 -12.14
CA LEU A 420 -9.12 -24.95 -11.71
C LEU A 420 -9.81 -23.90 -10.83
N LEU A 421 -9.06 -23.24 -9.94
CA LEU A 421 -9.58 -22.10 -9.17
C LEU A 421 -10.11 -21.01 -10.12
N VAL A 422 -9.31 -20.57 -11.09
CA VAL A 422 -9.73 -19.56 -12.08
C VAL A 422 -11.00 -20.00 -12.80
N ILE A 423 -11.00 -21.17 -13.42
CA ILE A 423 -12.15 -21.69 -14.18
C ILE A 423 -13.40 -21.84 -13.28
N SER A 424 -13.23 -22.15 -12.00
CA SER A 424 -14.35 -22.26 -11.05
C SER A 424 -14.96 -20.91 -10.65
N GLN A 425 -14.17 -19.83 -10.62
CA GLN A 425 -14.62 -18.52 -10.14
C GLN A 425 -15.11 -17.60 -11.26
N LEU A 426 -14.51 -17.67 -12.45
CA LEU A 426 -14.87 -16.80 -13.59
C LEU A 426 -16.35 -16.84 -14.01
N PRO A 427 -17.12 -17.95 -13.89
CA PRO A 427 -18.55 -17.95 -14.21
C PRO A 427 -19.38 -16.98 -13.36
N LYS A 428 -18.88 -16.57 -12.18
CA LYS A 428 -19.51 -15.58 -11.30
C LYS A 428 -19.37 -14.14 -11.82
N LEU A 429 -18.47 -13.92 -12.79
CA LEU A 429 -18.20 -12.61 -13.38
C LEU A 429 -18.93 -12.46 -14.72
N SER A 430 -19.25 -11.23 -15.05
CA SER A 430 -19.72 -10.80 -16.37
C SER A 430 -18.92 -9.58 -16.81
N PHE A 431 -18.51 -9.56 -18.07
CA PHE A 431 -17.90 -8.39 -18.67
C PHE A 431 -18.94 -7.27 -18.82
N GLN A 432 -18.62 -6.07 -18.32
CA GLN A 432 -19.45 -4.89 -18.43
C GLN A 432 -18.77 -3.84 -19.32
N LYS A 433 -19.35 -3.62 -20.51
CA LYS A 433 -18.81 -2.73 -21.55
C LYS A 433 -18.59 -1.30 -21.07
N SER A 434 -19.53 -0.74 -20.29
CA SER A 434 -19.45 0.63 -19.79
C SER A 434 -18.25 0.88 -18.86
N LEU A 435 -17.72 -0.17 -18.24
CA LEU A 435 -16.58 -0.09 -17.33
C LEU A 435 -15.28 -0.63 -17.97
N GLY A 436 -15.36 -1.26 -19.14
CA GLY A 436 -14.23 -1.93 -19.76
C GLY A 436 -13.62 -3.04 -18.90
N GLY A 437 -14.43 -3.70 -18.06
CA GLY A 437 -13.94 -4.64 -17.05
C GLY A 437 -14.99 -5.67 -16.63
N MET A 438 -14.54 -6.68 -15.88
CA MET A 438 -15.41 -7.71 -15.30
C MET A 438 -16.01 -7.23 -13.97
N VAL A 439 -17.28 -7.56 -13.75
CA VAL A 439 -17.98 -7.30 -12.50
C VAL A 439 -18.72 -8.56 -12.03
N SER A 440 -18.97 -8.67 -10.73
CA SER A 440 -19.78 -9.79 -10.22
C SER A 440 -21.21 -9.74 -10.76
N LYS A 441 -21.72 -10.90 -11.19
CA LYS A 441 -23.11 -11.09 -11.64
C LYS A 441 -24.11 -11.01 -10.49
N LYS A 442 -23.71 -11.43 -9.28
CA LYS A 442 -24.61 -11.56 -8.13
C LYS A 442 -24.06 -10.81 -6.93
N ILE A 443 -24.91 -10.00 -6.31
CA ILE A 443 -24.59 -9.29 -5.07
C ILE A 443 -24.36 -10.26 -3.90
N THR A 444 -25.04 -11.43 -3.91
CA THR A 444 -24.93 -12.44 -2.85
C THR A 444 -23.64 -13.26 -2.90
N GLU A 445 -22.96 -13.29 -4.04
CA GLU A 445 -21.67 -13.95 -4.23
C GLU A 445 -20.69 -12.95 -4.87
N PRO A 446 -20.28 -11.93 -4.10
CA PRO A 446 -19.42 -10.87 -4.61
C PRO A 446 -18.04 -11.45 -4.96
N LEU A 447 -17.51 -11.02 -6.10
CA LEU A 447 -16.16 -11.32 -6.54
C LEU A 447 -15.63 -10.08 -7.28
N ASP A 448 -14.67 -9.40 -6.67
CA ASP A 448 -13.91 -8.34 -7.33
C ASP A 448 -12.87 -8.99 -8.25
N SER A 449 -13.03 -8.78 -9.57
CA SER A 449 -12.15 -9.37 -10.58
C SER A 449 -10.70 -8.88 -10.47
N THR A 450 -10.52 -7.60 -10.16
CA THR A 450 -9.17 -7.00 -10.12
C THR A 450 -8.42 -7.51 -8.89
N SER A 451 -9.09 -7.52 -7.73
CA SER A 451 -8.53 -8.14 -6.53
C SER A 451 -8.25 -9.63 -6.75
N PHE A 452 -9.17 -10.39 -7.37
CA PHE A 452 -8.91 -11.81 -7.66
C PHE A 452 -7.68 -12.03 -8.55
N ALA A 453 -7.56 -11.30 -9.66
CA ALA A 453 -6.44 -11.41 -10.59
C ALA A 453 -5.11 -11.00 -9.93
N MET A 454 -5.08 -9.86 -9.24
CA MET A 454 -3.88 -9.36 -8.56
C MET A 454 -3.42 -10.32 -7.43
N GLY A 455 -4.38 -10.89 -6.71
CA GLY A 455 -4.12 -11.90 -5.68
C GLY A 455 -3.50 -13.17 -6.26
N LEU A 456 -4.00 -13.63 -7.41
CA LEU A 456 -3.47 -14.82 -8.07
C LEU A 456 -2.07 -14.57 -8.65
N VAL A 457 -1.83 -13.41 -9.27
CA VAL A 457 -0.48 -12.99 -9.71
C VAL A 457 0.48 -13.01 -8.54
N THR A 458 0.09 -12.40 -7.43
CA THR A 458 0.92 -12.32 -6.23
C THR A 458 1.23 -13.71 -5.69
N LEU A 459 0.24 -14.59 -5.61
CA LEU A 459 0.42 -15.98 -5.18
C LEU A 459 1.39 -16.74 -6.10
N LEU A 460 1.19 -16.68 -7.41
CA LEU A 460 2.00 -17.45 -8.37
C LEU A 460 3.45 -16.98 -8.43
N LYS A 461 3.71 -15.67 -8.27
CA LYS A 461 5.08 -15.12 -8.24
C LYS A 461 5.91 -15.66 -7.08
N GLN A 462 5.28 -16.20 -6.02
CA GLN A 462 6.00 -16.82 -4.89
C GLN A 462 6.55 -18.22 -5.22
N TYR A 463 6.12 -18.80 -6.34
CA TYR A 463 6.55 -20.11 -6.82
C TYR A 463 7.44 -19.93 -8.06
N HIS A 464 8.04 -21.04 -8.51
CA HIS A 464 8.88 -21.05 -9.70
C HIS A 464 8.15 -20.48 -10.93
N SER A 465 8.87 -19.76 -11.80
CA SER A 465 8.33 -19.07 -12.99
C SER A 465 7.51 -19.98 -13.91
N ASP A 466 7.91 -21.25 -14.06
CA ASP A 466 7.17 -22.29 -14.79
C ASP A 466 5.70 -22.41 -14.38
N CYS A 467 5.34 -22.07 -13.14
CA CYS A 467 3.96 -22.17 -12.67
C CYS A 467 3.04 -21.21 -13.43
N ILE A 468 3.53 -20.01 -13.73
CA ILE A 468 2.78 -19.01 -14.50
C ILE A 468 2.67 -19.46 -15.96
N GLU A 469 3.76 -19.94 -16.56
CA GLU A 469 3.73 -20.46 -17.93
C GLU A 469 2.75 -21.64 -18.07
N GLN A 470 2.78 -22.58 -17.11
CA GLN A 470 1.86 -23.70 -17.08
C GLN A 470 0.40 -23.27 -16.89
N LEU A 471 0.14 -22.27 -16.03
CA LEU A 471 -1.21 -21.73 -15.87
C LEU A 471 -1.73 -21.16 -17.19
N ILE A 472 -0.91 -20.37 -17.90
CA ILE A 472 -1.30 -19.78 -19.19
C ILE A 472 -1.54 -20.88 -20.24
N MET A 473 -0.70 -21.92 -20.29
CA MET A 473 -0.92 -23.08 -21.17
C MET A 473 -2.25 -23.80 -20.87
N LEU A 474 -2.58 -24.01 -19.59
CA LEU A 474 -3.82 -24.67 -19.15
C LEU A 474 -5.06 -23.85 -19.50
N LEU A 475 -5.04 -22.54 -19.26
CA LEU A 475 -6.13 -21.64 -19.64
C LEU A 475 -6.25 -21.53 -21.17
N GLY A 476 -5.13 -21.52 -21.89
CA GLY A 476 -5.13 -21.57 -23.36
C GLY A 476 -5.68 -22.88 -23.92
N GLN A 477 -5.40 -24.02 -23.29
CA GLN A 477 -6.02 -25.30 -23.62
C GLN A 477 -7.54 -25.27 -23.37
N PHE A 478 -7.99 -24.71 -22.25
CA PHE A 478 -9.41 -24.55 -21.95
C PHE A 478 -10.13 -23.73 -23.02
N VAL A 479 -9.58 -22.57 -23.41
CA VAL A 479 -10.15 -21.71 -24.46
C VAL A 479 -10.23 -22.47 -25.79
N ARG A 480 -9.11 -23.03 -26.25
CA ARG A 480 -9.06 -23.75 -27.54
C ARG A 480 -10.03 -24.94 -27.58
N SER A 481 -10.13 -25.70 -26.48
CA SER A 481 -11.03 -26.85 -26.39
C SER A 481 -12.50 -26.43 -26.39
N THR A 482 -12.84 -25.35 -25.66
CA THR A 482 -14.21 -24.85 -25.57
C THR A 482 -14.69 -24.30 -26.91
N VAL A 483 -13.85 -23.50 -27.58
CA VAL A 483 -14.12 -23.00 -28.94
C VAL A 483 -14.26 -24.17 -29.92
N GLY A 484 -13.32 -25.13 -29.90
CA GLY A 484 -13.36 -26.31 -30.77
C GLY A 484 -14.59 -27.20 -30.57
N SER A 485 -15.12 -27.30 -29.34
CA SER A 485 -16.36 -28.04 -29.08
C SER A 485 -17.62 -27.31 -29.57
N THR A 486 -17.56 -25.97 -29.66
CA THR A 486 -18.70 -25.14 -30.09
C THR A 486 -18.78 -25.08 -31.62
N THR A 487 -17.63 -25.08 -32.33
CA THR A 487 -17.57 -25.07 -33.80
C THR A 487 -18.15 -26.33 -34.44
N VAL A 488 -18.07 -27.46 -33.74
CA VAL A 488 -18.64 -28.73 -34.19
C VAL A 488 -20.18 -28.70 -34.14
N ASN A 489 -20.77 -27.85 -33.30
CA ASN A 489 -22.19 -27.86 -32.97
C ASN A 489 -23.00 -26.65 -33.48
N ALA A 490 -22.38 -25.55 -33.94
CA ALA A 490 -23.11 -24.34 -34.39
C ALA A 490 -22.37 -23.52 -35.47
N LYS A 491 -23.12 -22.72 -36.25
CA LYS A 491 -22.57 -21.70 -37.16
C LYS A 491 -21.89 -20.60 -36.33
N TYR A 492 -20.60 -20.39 -36.61
CA TYR A 492 -19.69 -19.52 -35.88
C TYR A 492 -20.10 -18.05 -36.01
N THR A 493 -20.54 -17.43 -34.91
CA THR A 493 -20.75 -15.97 -34.89
C THR A 493 -20.39 -15.34 -33.55
N GLU A 494 -20.43 -16.07 -32.42
CA GLU A 494 -20.15 -15.49 -31.10
C GLU A 494 -19.35 -16.42 -30.18
N LEU A 495 -18.39 -15.86 -29.41
CA LEU A 495 -17.71 -16.57 -28.34
C LEU A 495 -18.64 -16.78 -27.14
N SER A 496 -18.55 -17.94 -26.50
CA SER A 496 -19.27 -18.22 -25.25
C SER A 496 -18.80 -17.31 -24.11
N SER A 497 -19.67 -17.07 -23.12
CA SER A 497 -19.33 -16.26 -21.94
C SER A 497 -18.11 -16.78 -21.17
N ASP A 498 -17.90 -18.09 -21.14
CA ASP A 498 -16.76 -18.71 -20.44
C ASP A 498 -15.43 -18.36 -21.12
N VAL A 499 -15.42 -18.33 -22.46
CA VAL A 499 -14.26 -17.92 -23.25
C VAL A 499 -13.98 -16.43 -23.07
N ILE A 500 -15.01 -15.58 -23.14
CA ILE A 500 -14.88 -14.12 -22.91
C ILE A 500 -14.30 -13.84 -21.53
N ASN A 501 -14.79 -14.50 -20.49
CA ASN A 501 -14.31 -14.29 -19.13
C ASN A 501 -12.84 -14.72 -18.96
N VAL A 502 -12.42 -15.85 -19.56
CA VAL A 502 -11.01 -16.29 -19.50
C VAL A 502 -10.10 -15.36 -20.27
N LEU A 503 -10.50 -14.91 -21.46
CA LEU A 503 -9.71 -13.97 -22.26
C LEU A 503 -9.57 -12.62 -21.54
N SER A 504 -10.65 -12.09 -20.96
CA SER A 504 -10.61 -10.87 -20.16
C SER A 504 -9.73 -11.02 -18.91
N PHE A 505 -9.79 -12.17 -18.25
CA PHE A 505 -8.91 -12.46 -17.11
C PHE A 505 -7.44 -12.52 -17.52
N LEU A 506 -7.12 -13.19 -18.62
CA LEU A 506 -5.73 -13.33 -19.10
C LEU A 506 -5.14 -11.97 -19.51
N ASP A 507 -5.91 -11.09 -20.14
CA ASP A 507 -5.47 -9.74 -20.51
C ASP A 507 -5.08 -8.94 -19.25
N GLN A 508 -5.92 -8.95 -18.21
CA GLN A 508 -5.61 -8.33 -16.90
C GLN A 508 -4.43 -9.00 -16.18
N PHE A 509 -4.40 -10.34 -16.17
CA PHE A 509 -3.37 -11.12 -15.49
C PHE A 509 -1.97 -10.84 -16.06
N VAL A 510 -1.83 -10.80 -17.38
CA VAL A 510 -0.56 -10.49 -18.06
C VAL A 510 -0.08 -9.08 -17.72
N THR A 511 -0.99 -8.11 -17.69
CA THR A 511 -0.65 -6.73 -17.30
C THR A 511 -0.18 -6.66 -15.85
N PHE A 512 -0.87 -7.29 -14.90
CA PHE A 512 -0.46 -7.28 -13.49
C PHE A 512 0.81 -8.10 -13.21
N ALA A 513 1.05 -9.16 -13.99
CA ALA A 513 2.25 -9.99 -13.86
C ALA A 513 3.50 -9.40 -14.54
N ASP A 514 3.35 -8.26 -15.23
CA ASP A 514 4.38 -7.62 -16.06
C ASP A 514 4.97 -8.58 -17.10
N LEU A 515 4.09 -9.25 -17.85
CA LEU A 515 4.46 -10.24 -18.85
C LEU A 515 4.22 -9.73 -20.27
N SER A 516 4.99 -10.25 -21.22
CA SER A 516 4.72 -9.98 -22.64
C SER A 516 3.46 -10.70 -23.09
N ARG A 517 2.59 -9.98 -23.81
CA ARG A 517 1.38 -10.55 -24.46
C ARG A 517 1.69 -11.75 -25.36
N LYS A 518 2.90 -11.81 -25.93
CA LYS A 518 3.37 -12.91 -26.78
C LYS A 518 3.22 -14.29 -26.12
N ILE A 519 3.43 -14.38 -24.81
CA ILE A 519 3.33 -15.65 -24.06
C ILE A 519 1.91 -16.23 -24.15
N VAL A 520 0.89 -15.37 -24.18
CA VAL A 520 -0.51 -15.81 -24.31
C VAL A 520 -0.86 -16.11 -25.77
N GLU A 521 -0.35 -15.30 -26.71
CA GLU A 521 -0.56 -15.48 -28.16
C GLU A 521 0.07 -16.79 -28.69
N GLU A 522 1.13 -17.28 -28.04
CA GLU A 522 1.70 -18.61 -28.32
C GLU A 522 0.76 -19.76 -27.93
N GLN A 523 -0.14 -19.56 -26.97
CA GLN A 523 -1.06 -20.59 -26.46
C GLN A 523 -2.48 -20.44 -26.99
N ILE A 524 -2.87 -19.23 -27.44
CA ILE A 524 -4.22 -18.90 -27.91
C ILE A 524 -4.10 -18.17 -29.25
N PRO A 525 -4.77 -18.66 -30.33
CA PRO A 525 -4.74 -18.01 -31.63
C PRO A 525 -5.15 -16.53 -31.58
N ALA A 526 -4.35 -15.67 -32.24
CA ALA A 526 -4.54 -14.21 -32.22
C ALA A 526 -5.95 -13.77 -32.66
N TYR A 527 -6.56 -14.44 -33.65
CA TYR A 527 -7.91 -14.10 -34.13
C TYR A 527 -8.98 -14.19 -33.03
N LEU A 528 -8.80 -15.03 -32.00
CA LEU A 528 -9.76 -15.11 -30.90
C LEU A 528 -9.75 -13.84 -30.03
N PHE A 529 -8.59 -13.19 -29.91
CA PHE A 529 -8.49 -11.90 -29.24
C PHE A 529 -9.10 -10.77 -30.07
N GLU A 530 -9.05 -10.86 -31.40
CA GLU A 530 -9.73 -9.90 -32.29
C GLU A 530 -11.24 -10.04 -32.17
N VAL A 531 -11.78 -11.26 -32.30
CA VAL A 531 -13.22 -11.52 -32.10
C VAL A 531 -13.68 -11.12 -30.70
N PHE A 532 -12.88 -11.40 -29.67
CA PHE A 532 -13.15 -10.95 -28.31
C PHE A 532 -13.23 -9.42 -28.22
N LYS A 533 -12.27 -8.70 -28.80
CA LYS A 533 -12.27 -7.23 -28.84
C LYS A 533 -13.50 -6.69 -29.56
N ASP A 534 -13.87 -7.27 -30.69
CA ASP A 534 -15.07 -6.87 -31.43
C ASP A 534 -16.34 -7.06 -30.60
N GLN A 535 -16.48 -8.19 -29.89
CA GLN A 535 -17.66 -8.47 -29.07
C GLN A 535 -17.80 -7.59 -27.83
N ILE A 536 -16.68 -7.16 -27.24
CA ILE A 536 -16.69 -6.27 -26.07
C ILE A 536 -16.80 -4.79 -26.43
N THR A 537 -16.52 -4.41 -27.69
CA THR A 537 -16.56 -3.03 -28.19
C THR A 537 -17.79 -2.70 -29.04
N SER A 538 -18.32 -3.66 -29.81
CA SER A 538 -19.68 -3.59 -30.38
C SER A 538 -20.74 -3.55 -29.29
#